data_AF-A0A443QFJ7-F1
#
_entry.id   AF-A0A443QFJ7-F1
#
_cell.length_a   1.000
_cell.length_b   1.000
_cell.length_c   1.000
_cell.angle_alpha   90.00
_cell.angle_beta   90.00
_cell.angle_gamma   90.00
#
_symmetry.space_group_name_H-M   'P 1'
#
loop_
_entity.id
_entity.type
_entity.pdbx_description
1 polymer ?
#
loop_
_entity_poly.entity_id
_entity_poly.type
_entity_poly.pdbx_seq_one_letter_code
_entity_poly.pdbx_strand_id
1 'polypeptide(L)'
;MQKNLFDNRELVMRIYTQINNNYEFFTDLNGLQMAHRRYYDKIPLQGNVYPMPTMMYFQNDKTRFNLITAQPLGTTMRHVGIVDVFLDRRLMQDDVRGLNQGITDNKYTKEGFKILLERKPFENRKASFKSQIESLKQLNPIYLMHHNSEVNLHDISFIRSPLP
;
A
#
# COMPACT_ATOMS: atom_id res chain seq x y z
N MET A 1 -1.73 1.15 -36.54
CA MET A 1 -0.98 1.17 -35.26
C MET A 1 -1.37 -0.06 -34.48
N GLN A 2 -0.41 -0.91 -34.11
CA GLN A 2 -0.68 -2.12 -33.34
C GLN A 2 -1.06 -1.73 -31.91
N LYS A 3 -2.30 -2.02 -31.50
CA LYS A 3 -2.81 -1.68 -30.17
C LYS A 3 -2.06 -2.50 -29.13
N ASN A 4 -1.41 -1.86 -28.17
CA ASN A 4 -0.77 -2.57 -27.07
C ASN A 4 -1.88 -3.16 -26.19
N LEU A 5 -1.72 -4.40 -25.75
CA LEU A 5 -2.71 -5.13 -24.93
C LEU A 5 -3.11 -4.33 -23.68
N PHE A 6 -2.19 -3.54 -23.14
CA PHE A 6 -2.39 -2.76 -21.92
C PHE A 6 -2.88 -1.32 -22.14
N ASP A 7 -3.11 -0.89 -23.40
CA ASP A 7 -3.67 0.44 -23.66
C ASP A 7 -5.08 0.59 -23.06
N ASN A 8 -5.30 1.69 -22.34
CA ASN A 8 -6.55 2.02 -21.64
C ASN A 8 -6.95 0.98 -20.58
N ARG A 9 -5.99 0.59 -19.75
CA ARG A 9 -6.21 -0.36 -18.65
C ARG A 9 -5.56 0.12 -17.37
N GLU A 10 -6.18 -0.26 -16.27
CA GLU A 10 -5.64 -0.13 -14.92
C GLU A 10 -5.48 -1.53 -14.33
N LEU A 11 -4.30 -1.82 -13.81
CA LEU A 11 -3.96 -3.09 -13.20
C LEU A 11 -4.34 -3.07 -11.72
N VAL A 12 -5.12 -4.05 -11.27
CA VAL A 12 -5.62 -4.13 -9.90
C VAL A 12 -5.25 -5.48 -9.29
N MET A 13 -4.67 -5.45 -8.09
CA MET A 13 -4.53 -6.60 -7.22
C MET A 13 -5.80 -6.76 -6.39
N ARG A 14 -6.47 -7.92 -6.51
CA ARG A 14 -7.67 -8.25 -5.74
C ARG A 14 -7.38 -9.36 -4.73
N ILE A 15 -7.75 -9.12 -3.48
CA ILE A 15 -7.60 -10.08 -2.38
C ILE A 15 -8.98 -10.48 -1.88
N TYR A 16 -9.23 -11.79 -1.79
CA TYR A 16 -10.47 -12.37 -1.31
C TYR A 16 -10.30 -12.94 0.10
N THR A 17 -11.22 -12.60 0.99
CA THR A 17 -11.27 -13.13 2.36
C THR A 17 -12.71 -13.44 2.76
N GLN A 18 -12.88 -14.25 3.80
CA GLN A 18 -14.18 -14.55 4.41
C GLN A 18 -14.52 -13.61 5.59
N ILE A 19 -13.74 -12.54 5.79
CA ILE A 19 -13.94 -11.63 6.93
C ILE A 19 -15.11 -10.70 6.59
N ASN A 20 -16.22 -10.86 7.30
CA ASN A 20 -17.34 -9.94 7.18
C ASN A 20 -17.07 -8.60 7.89
N ASN A 21 -16.70 -7.58 7.13
CA ASN A 21 -16.40 -6.24 7.62
C ASN A 21 -17.57 -5.25 7.57
N ASN A 22 -18.80 -5.70 7.26
CA ASN A 22 -19.97 -4.82 7.14
C ASN A 22 -19.76 -3.59 6.23
N TYR A 23 -18.98 -3.76 5.15
CA TYR A 23 -18.56 -2.71 4.21
C TYR A 23 -17.67 -1.61 4.79
N GLU A 24 -17.13 -1.80 5.99
CA GLU A 24 -16.27 -0.84 6.67
C GLU A 24 -14.80 -1.24 6.56
N PHE A 25 -13.96 -0.25 6.32
CA PHE A 25 -12.52 -0.42 6.24
C PHE A 25 -11.83 0.86 6.66
N PHE A 26 -10.52 0.79 6.82
CA PHE A 26 -9.73 1.91 7.31
C PHE A 26 -8.52 2.06 6.41
N THR A 27 -8.26 3.29 5.96
CA THR A 27 -7.03 3.65 5.24
C THR A 27 -6.28 4.69 6.02
N ASP A 28 -4.96 4.67 5.95
CA ASP A 28 -4.15 5.69 6.60
C ASP A 28 -4.25 7.03 5.85
N LEU A 29 -3.96 8.11 6.58
CA LEU A 29 -3.74 9.44 6.05
C LEU A 29 -2.28 9.80 6.34
N ASN A 30 -1.47 9.80 5.28
CA ASN A 30 -0.05 10.17 5.29
C ASN A 30 0.78 9.36 6.30
N GLY A 31 0.45 8.09 6.52
CA GLY A 31 1.13 7.22 7.48
C GLY A 31 0.94 7.59 8.95
N LEU A 32 0.05 8.53 9.28
CA LEU A 32 -0.10 9.08 10.63
C LEU A 32 -1.36 8.59 11.35
N GLN A 33 -2.52 8.80 10.72
CA GLN A 33 -3.83 8.51 11.34
C GLN A 33 -4.65 7.57 10.46
N MET A 34 -5.50 6.75 11.07
CA MET A 34 -6.40 5.85 10.35
C MET A 34 -7.77 6.52 10.21
N ALA A 35 -8.24 6.65 8.97
CA ALA A 35 -9.57 7.17 8.66
C ALA A 35 -10.55 6.03 8.42
N HIS A 36 -11.75 6.13 9.00
CA HIS A 36 -12.86 5.21 8.74
C HIS A 36 -13.44 5.46 7.34
N ARG A 37 -13.66 4.37 6.60
CA ARG A 37 -14.19 4.36 5.24
C ARG A 37 -15.36 3.38 5.16
N ARG A 38 -16.31 3.70 4.28
CA ARG A 38 -17.42 2.82 3.92
C ARG A 38 -17.66 2.97 2.42
N TYR A 39 -17.86 1.85 1.74
CA TYR A 39 -18.26 1.89 0.33
C TYR A 39 -19.74 2.32 0.24
N TYR A 40 -20.04 3.27 -0.64
CA TYR A 40 -21.39 3.76 -0.89
C TYR A 40 -21.79 3.50 -2.34
N ASP A 41 -22.81 2.67 -2.56
CA ASP A 41 -23.33 2.34 -3.91
C ASP A 41 -23.89 3.55 -4.66
N LYS A 42 -24.33 4.59 -3.93
CA LYS A 42 -24.78 5.86 -4.52
C LYS A 42 -23.65 6.68 -5.14
N ILE A 43 -22.39 6.36 -4.84
CA ILE A 43 -21.20 7.01 -5.37
C ILE A 43 -20.58 6.06 -6.41
N PRO A 44 -20.15 6.55 -7.59
CA PRO A 44 -19.52 5.68 -8.57
C PRO A 44 -18.20 5.09 -8.03
N LEU A 45 -17.72 4.01 -8.65
CA LEU A 45 -16.55 3.25 -8.16
C LEU A 45 -15.35 4.16 -7.85
N GLN A 46 -14.99 5.06 -8.78
CA GLN A 46 -13.86 5.98 -8.63
C GLN A 46 -14.01 6.95 -7.44
N GLY A 47 -15.23 7.28 -7.03
CA GLY A 47 -15.48 8.12 -5.85
C GLY A 47 -15.37 7.35 -4.52
N ASN A 48 -15.29 6.02 -4.58
CA ASN A 48 -15.03 5.13 -3.44
C ASN A 48 -13.58 4.60 -3.41
N VAL A 49 -12.70 5.11 -4.26
CA VAL A 49 -11.26 4.82 -4.21
C VAL A 49 -10.60 5.82 -3.27
N TYR A 50 -9.89 5.30 -2.28
CA TYR A 50 -9.19 6.09 -1.27
C TYR A 50 -7.68 5.88 -1.37
N PRO A 51 -6.87 6.87 -1.00
CA PRO A 51 -5.43 6.67 -0.87
C PRO A 51 -5.16 5.68 0.28
N MET A 52 -4.18 4.82 0.05
CA MET A 52 -3.52 3.95 1.02
C MET A 52 -2.02 4.22 0.96
N PRO A 53 -1.53 5.30 1.63
CA PRO A 53 -0.11 5.64 1.63
C PRO A 53 0.80 4.58 2.26
N THR A 54 0.39 3.96 3.38
CA THR A 54 1.23 3.00 4.11
C THR A 54 0.48 1.75 4.55
N MET A 55 -0.82 1.85 4.87
CA MET A 55 -1.59 0.72 5.34
C MET A 55 -3.11 0.90 5.20
N MET A 56 -3.78 -0.23 5.03
CA MET A 56 -5.22 -0.34 5.23
C MET A 56 -5.55 -1.58 6.05
N TYR A 57 -6.71 -1.57 6.71
CA TYR A 57 -7.22 -2.78 7.36
C TYR A 57 -8.74 -2.81 7.36
N PHE A 58 -9.26 -4.02 7.52
CA PHE A 58 -10.66 -4.28 7.77
C PHE A 58 -10.78 -5.46 8.72
N GLN A 59 -11.92 -5.59 9.38
CA GLN A 59 -12.06 -6.51 10.49
C GLN A 59 -13.53 -6.87 10.75
N ASN A 60 -13.73 -8.04 11.37
CA ASN A 60 -14.98 -8.41 12.02
C ASN A 60 -14.78 -8.38 13.54
N ASP A 61 -15.58 -9.11 14.32
CA ASP A 61 -15.46 -9.15 15.78
C ASP A 61 -14.28 -9.98 16.29
N LYS A 62 -13.73 -10.88 15.47
CA LYS A 62 -12.71 -11.86 15.86
C LYS A 62 -11.36 -11.63 15.18
N THR A 63 -11.36 -11.14 13.95
CA THR A 63 -10.20 -11.15 13.05
C THR A 63 -10.04 -9.81 12.38
N ARG A 64 -8.80 -9.35 12.30
CA ARG A 64 -8.38 -8.19 11.52
C ARG A 64 -7.43 -8.62 10.42
N PHE A 65 -7.68 -8.14 9.21
CA PHE A 65 -6.77 -8.22 8.10
C PHE A 65 -6.12 -6.86 7.89
N ASN A 66 -4.79 -6.81 7.94
CA ASN A 66 -4.01 -5.62 7.64
C ASN A 66 -3.26 -5.84 6.33
N LEU A 67 -3.33 -4.87 5.43
CA LEU A 67 -2.49 -4.79 4.25
C LEU A 67 -1.60 -3.55 4.40
N ILE A 68 -0.30 -3.81 4.42
CA ILE A 68 0.75 -2.81 4.57
C ILE A 68 1.46 -2.70 3.22
N THR A 69 1.78 -1.49 2.81
CA THR A 69 2.42 -1.20 1.53
C THR A 69 3.70 -0.39 1.74
N ALA A 70 4.68 -0.57 0.85
CA ALA A 70 5.91 0.22 0.84
C ALA A 70 5.75 1.54 0.06
N GLN A 71 4.61 1.74 -0.60
CA GLN A 71 4.37 2.85 -1.52
C GLN A 71 2.90 3.29 -1.49
N PRO A 72 2.60 4.56 -1.81
CA PRO A 72 1.22 5.02 -1.84
C PRO A 72 0.47 4.48 -3.06
N LEU A 73 -0.67 3.83 -2.83
CA LEU A 73 -1.55 3.30 -3.88
C LEU A 73 -3.01 3.64 -3.62
N GLY A 74 -3.86 3.46 -4.63
CA GLY A 74 -5.31 3.54 -4.48
C GLY A 74 -5.89 2.21 -3.97
N THR A 75 -6.87 2.26 -3.07
CA THR A 75 -7.60 1.07 -2.62
C THR A 75 -9.10 1.30 -2.49
N THR A 76 -9.87 0.23 -2.62
CA THR A 76 -11.31 0.23 -2.35
C THR A 76 -11.79 -1.15 -1.90
N MET A 77 -12.96 -1.19 -1.27
CA MET A 77 -13.64 -2.42 -0.86
C MET A 77 -15.11 -2.39 -1.29
N ARG A 78 -15.36 -2.71 -2.57
CA ARG A 78 -16.72 -2.75 -3.13
C ARG A 78 -17.59 -3.84 -2.50
N HIS A 79 -16.98 -4.95 -2.14
CA HIS A 79 -17.66 -6.12 -1.59
C HIS A 79 -17.06 -6.50 -0.24
N VAL A 80 -17.89 -7.09 0.61
CA VAL A 80 -17.48 -7.60 1.91
C VAL A 80 -16.32 -8.58 1.74
N GLY A 81 -15.26 -8.39 2.53
CA GLY A 81 -14.09 -9.25 2.54
C GLY A 81 -13.21 -9.20 1.28
N ILE A 82 -13.51 -8.31 0.32
CA ILE A 82 -12.75 -8.17 -0.93
C ILE A 82 -12.06 -6.81 -0.97
N VAL A 83 -10.75 -6.82 -1.12
CA VAL A 83 -9.92 -5.61 -1.27
C VAL A 83 -9.40 -5.52 -2.68
N ASP A 84 -9.54 -4.34 -3.27
CA ASP A 84 -8.90 -3.96 -4.53
C ASP A 84 -7.79 -2.93 -4.25
N VAL A 85 -6.60 -3.17 -4.80
CA VAL A 85 -5.47 -2.23 -4.79
C VAL A 85 -5.04 -1.96 -6.22
N PHE A 86 -5.06 -0.68 -6.60
CA PHE A 86 -4.66 -0.22 -7.92
C PHE A 86 -3.13 -0.15 -7.97
N LEU A 87 -2.51 -0.90 -8.89
CA LEU A 87 -1.06 -1.05 -8.99
C LEU A 87 -0.44 -0.09 -10.02
N ASP A 88 -0.98 -0.07 -11.24
CA ASP A 88 -0.48 0.80 -12.31
C ASP A 88 -1.60 1.11 -13.32
N ARG A 89 -1.45 2.16 -14.12
CA ARG A 89 -2.42 2.60 -15.13
C ARG A 89 -1.73 3.05 -16.40
N ARG A 90 -2.25 2.60 -17.54
CA ARG A 90 -1.85 3.04 -18.87
C ARG A 90 -3.06 3.57 -19.61
N LEU A 91 -3.05 4.86 -19.94
CA LEU A 91 -4.18 5.58 -20.52
C LEU A 91 -3.70 6.38 -21.73
N MET A 92 -4.36 6.23 -22.87
CA MET A 92 -3.92 6.83 -24.13
C MET A 92 -4.43 8.27 -24.32
N GLN A 93 -5.46 8.65 -23.56
CA GLN A 93 -6.10 9.96 -23.62
C GLN A 93 -5.66 10.87 -22.47
N ASP A 94 -5.61 12.17 -22.75
CA ASP A 94 -5.55 13.23 -21.76
C ASP A 94 -6.90 13.35 -21.00
N ASP A 95 -6.86 13.85 -19.77
CA ASP A 95 -8.03 14.04 -18.92
C ASP A 95 -8.55 15.49 -18.89
N VAL A 96 -7.97 16.37 -19.71
CA VAL A 96 -8.32 17.79 -19.84
C VAL A 96 -8.14 18.52 -18.51
N ARG A 97 -7.02 18.24 -17.82
CA ARG A 97 -6.58 18.96 -16.60
C ARG A 97 -5.25 19.69 -16.78
N GLY A 98 -4.76 19.78 -18.02
CA GLY A 98 -3.62 20.63 -18.40
C GLY A 98 -2.31 19.89 -18.67
N LEU A 99 -2.27 18.57 -18.55
CA LEU A 99 -1.07 17.78 -18.87
C LEU A 99 -0.90 17.58 -20.39
N ASN A 100 -2.00 17.56 -21.15
CA ASN A 100 -2.05 17.43 -22.61
C ASN A 100 -1.41 16.14 -23.16
N GLN A 101 -1.46 15.05 -22.39
CA GLN A 101 -1.02 13.71 -22.82
C GLN A 101 -1.68 12.63 -21.97
N GLY A 102 -1.73 11.40 -22.50
CA GLY A 102 -2.04 10.22 -21.73
C GLY A 102 -0.86 9.77 -20.84
N ILE A 103 -1.06 8.66 -20.14
CA ILE A 103 -0.04 7.97 -19.34
C ILE A 103 0.40 6.73 -20.14
N THR A 104 1.54 6.85 -20.82
CA THR A 104 2.03 5.83 -21.75
C THR A 104 3.49 5.43 -21.56
N ASP A 105 4.12 5.95 -20.53
CA ASP A 105 5.55 5.83 -20.21
C ASP A 105 5.81 4.86 -19.04
N ASN A 106 4.86 3.94 -18.78
CA ASN A 106 4.96 2.91 -17.75
C ASN A 106 6.29 2.15 -17.84
N LYS A 107 6.92 1.92 -16.69
CA LYS A 107 8.12 1.08 -16.54
C LYS A 107 7.82 -0.05 -15.57
N TYR A 108 8.64 -1.09 -15.63
CA TYR A 108 8.56 -2.15 -14.63
C TYR A 108 8.87 -1.59 -13.23
N THR A 109 7.89 -1.66 -12.34
CA THR A 109 7.99 -1.24 -10.94
C THR A 109 7.74 -2.43 -10.05
N LYS A 110 8.53 -2.55 -8.96
CA LYS A 110 8.36 -3.61 -7.96
C LYS A 110 7.60 -3.05 -6.77
N GLU A 111 6.37 -3.52 -6.60
CA GLU A 111 5.51 -3.13 -5.48
C GLU A 111 5.68 -4.05 -4.27
N GLY A 112 5.87 -3.46 -3.09
CA GLY A 112 6.07 -4.18 -1.84
C GLY A 112 4.82 -4.20 -0.97
N PHE A 113 4.38 -5.39 -0.55
CA PHE A 113 3.24 -5.56 0.36
C PHE A 113 3.54 -6.52 1.49
N LYS A 114 2.88 -6.31 2.62
CA LYS A 114 2.84 -7.26 3.73
C LYS A 114 1.41 -7.44 4.21
N ILE A 115 0.97 -8.69 4.26
CA ILE A 115 -0.33 -9.07 4.79
C ILE A 115 -0.14 -9.58 6.21
N LEU A 116 -0.91 -9.03 7.16
CA LEU A 116 -0.90 -9.44 8.56
C LEU A 116 -2.32 -9.74 9.03
N LEU A 117 -2.58 -11.00 9.33
CA LEU A 117 -3.81 -11.46 9.98
C LEU A 117 -3.64 -11.51 11.50
N GLU A 118 -4.60 -10.94 12.22
CA GLU A 118 -4.55 -10.82 13.67
C GLU A 118 -5.90 -11.17 14.30
N ARG A 119 -5.87 -11.66 15.55
CA ARG A 119 -7.08 -11.73 16.38
C ARG A 119 -7.39 -10.33 16.91
N LYS A 120 -8.60 -9.84 16.67
CA LYS A 120 -9.04 -8.51 17.12
C LYS A 120 -9.31 -8.55 18.64
N PRO A 121 -8.68 -7.68 19.44
CA PRO A 121 -9.08 -7.48 20.83
C PRO A 121 -10.46 -6.82 20.89
N PHE A 122 -11.29 -7.22 21.86
CA PHE A 122 -12.63 -6.67 22.06
C PHE A 122 -12.57 -5.12 22.11
N GLU A 123 -13.46 -4.44 21.37
CA GLU A 123 -13.57 -2.98 21.22
C GLU A 123 -12.43 -2.20 20.52
N ASN A 124 -11.30 -2.83 20.14
CA ASN A 124 -10.22 -2.05 19.53
C ASN A 124 -10.48 -1.75 18.04
N ARG A 125 -10.72 -0.48 17.74
CA ARG A 125 -10.86 0.06 16.36
C ARG A 125 -9.59 0.74 15.84
N LYS A 126 -8.50 0.82 16.59
CA LYS A 126 -7.23 1.40 16.13
C LYS A 126 -6.33 0.34 15.52
N ALA A 127 -5.41 0.74 14.64
CA ALA A 127 -4.35 -0.12 14.13
C ALA A 127 -3.57 -0.77 15.29
N SER A 128 -3.16 -2.03 15.12
CA SER A 128 -2.43 -2.75 16.17
C SER A 128 -0.98 -2.26 16.22
N PHE A 129 -0.35 -2.31 17.39
CA PHE A 129 1.07 -1.99 17.51
C PHE A 129 1.94 -2.86 16.60
N LYS A 130 1.58 -4.14 16.44
CA LYS A 130 2.25 -5.06 15.51
C LYS A 130 2.14 -4.58 14.06
N SER A 131 0.95 -4.19 13.61
CA SER A 131 0.76 -3.65 12.25
C SER A 131 1.56 -2.37 12.00
N GLN A 132 1.67 -1.49 13.02
CA GLN A 132 2.48 -0.27 12.94
C GLN A 132 3.98 -0.59 12.85
N ILE A 133 4.48 -1.52 13.66
CA ILE A 133 5.88 -1.97 13.57
C ILE A 133 6.17 -2.54 12.17
N GLU A 134 5.26 -3.35 11.64
CA GLU A 134 5.44 -3.93 10.31
C GLU A 134 5.41 -2.87 9.20
N SER A 135 4.60 -1.82 9.35
CA SER A 135 4.66 -0.64 8.47
C SER A 135 6.00 0.09 8.58
N LEU A 136 6.53 0.29 9.79
CA LEU A 136 7.83 0.94 9.99
C LEU A 136 8.97 0.14 9.36
N LYS A 137 8.98 -1.20 9.50
CA LYS A 137 9.97 -2.08 8.87
C LYS A 137 9.90 -2.03 7.34
N GLN A 138 8.70 -1.92 6.78
CA GLN A 138 8.51 -1.84 5.34
C GLN A 138 9.04 -0.51 4.78
N LEU A 139 8.83 0.59 5.49
CA LEU A 139 9.24 1.94 5.08
C LEU A 139 10.72 2.25 5.40
N ASN A 140 11.27 1.62 6.44
CA ASN A 140 12.63 1.84 6.93
C ASN A 140 13.37 0.49 6.97
N PRO A 141 13.74 -0.08 5.81
CA PRO A 141 14.49 -1.32 5.77
C PRO A 141 15.89 -1.14 6.34
N ILE A 142 16.45 -2.21 6.90
CA ILE A 142 17.85 -2.24 7.33
C ILE A 142 18.73 -2.31 6.08
N TYR A 143 19.58 -1.31 5.89
CA TYR A 143 20.58 -1.32 4.84
C TYR A 143 21.85 -2.02 5.33
N LEU A 144 22.17 -3.16 4.73
CA LEU A 144 23.46 -3.82 4.93
C LEU A 144 24.49 -3.18 4.01
N MET A 145 25.45 -2.47 4.59
CA MET A 145 26.60 -1.95 3.84
C MET A 145 27.64 -3.06 3.71
N HIS A 146 27.88 -3.50 2.48
CA HIS A 146 28.96 -4.43 2.18
C HIS A 146 30.23 -3.64 1.88
N HIS A 147 31.28 -3.85 2.68
CA HIS A 147 32.60 -3.29 2.42
C HIS A 147 33.48 -4.38 1.79
N ASN A 148 33.84 -4.20 0.52
CA ASN A 148 34.87 -5.00 -0.12
C ASN A 148 36.24 -4.46 0.29
N SER A 149 36.72 -4.84 1.48
CA SER A 149 38.14 -4.67 1.81
C SER A 149 38.88 -5.90 1.30
N GLU A 150 39.70 -5.72 0.27
CA GLU A 150 40.94 -6.52 0.14
C GLU A 150 41.96 -6.04 1.19
N VAL A 151 41.54 -5.90 2.44
CA VAL A 151 42.40 -5.47 3.54
C VAL A 151 42.27 -6.53 4.62
N ASN A 152 43.39 -7.23 4.84
CA ASN A 152 43.55 -8.25 5.86
C ASN A 152 42.90 -7.81 7.18
N LEU A 153 42.13 -8.73 7.76
CA LEU A 153 41.57 -8.65 9.10
C LEU A 153 42.65 -8.17 10.08
N HIS A 154 42.49 -6.96 10.62
CA HIS A 154 42.74 -6.56 12.01
C HIS A 154 42.41 -5.06 12.09
N ASP A 155 41.13 -4.73 12.31
CA ASP A 155 40.70 -3.63 13.19
C ASP A 155 39.24 -3.25 12.89
N ILE A 156 38.40 -3.33 13.93
CA ILE A 156 37.06 -2.76 13.91
C ILE A 156 37.24 -1.24 14.02
N SER A 157 37.09 -0.53 12.91
CA SER A 157 37.05 0.94 12.92
C SER A 157 35.60 1.41 12.95
N PHE A 158 35.23 2.12 14.02
CA PHE A 158 33.98 2.85 14.06
C PHE A 158 34.13 4.11 13.22
N ILE A 159 33.39 4.19 12.11
CA ILE A 159 33.31 5.40 11.28
C ILE A 159 32.66 6.49 12.14
N ARG A 160 33.43 7.54 12.46
CA ARG A 160 32.88 8.74 13.10
C ARG A 160 32.11 9.54 12.05
N SER A 161 30.92 9.98 12.43
CA SER A 161 30.12 10.91 11.62
C SER A 161 30.90 12.22 11.39
N PRO A 162 30.88 12.78 10.17
CA PRO A 162 31.42 14.11 9.90
C PRO A 162 30.50 15.25 10.34
N LEU A 163 29.31 14.93 10.89
CA LEU A 163 28.43 15.91 11.50
C LEU A 163 28.82 16.11 12.98
N PRO A 164 28.84 17.36 13.47
CA PRO A 164 29.21 17.69 14.85
C PRO A 164 28.27 17.08 15.89
#